data_AF-A0A090WEH2-F1
#
_entry.id   AF-A0A090WEH2-F1
#
_cell.length_a   1.000
_cell.length_b   1.000
_cell.length_c   1.000
_cell.angle_alpha   90.00
_cell.angle_beta   90.00
_cell.angle_gamma   90.00
#
_symmetry.space_group_name_H-M   'P 1'
#
loop_
_entity.id
_entity.type
_entity.pdbx_description
1 polymer ?
#
loop_
_entity_poly.entity_id
_entity_poly.type
_entity_poly.pdbx_seq_one_letter_code
_entity_poly.pdbx_strand_id
1 'polypeptide(L)'
;MRILFITILLSSLFVDSQDLKTASTINEVTLYLQGARIERTASIELKKGTHEIKLSDLSPDIDEASINITDLDGMRLNGLSYSATALEKKETSNNIKALDAQIAEVKDAIGKLNALNSGLDQERLLLESNRSLNSKDTGLSLAQIKEFGTYYRTRFAAIINERNANNEAITKASEQLNKLNIEKQKLNPEANERRGTITLKVITPSTRRYSINFSYNVYSAGWVPIYDITAQGTDDKINLAFKAQAYQATGTDWNNIKLKISTGDPQMDNQMPPTRNKTSRFCK
;
A
#
# COMPACT_ATOMS: atom_id res chain seq x y z
N MET A 1 -74.20 25.97 -11.22
CA MET A 1 -72.79 25.88 -11.63
C MET A 1 -71.95 25.68 -10.37
N ARG A 2 -71.48 24.46 -10.08
CA ARG A 2 -70.62 24.14 -8.93
C ARG A 2 -69.47 23.31 -9.45
N ILE A 3 -68.29 23.92 -9.51
CA ILE A 3 -67.04 23.30 -9.97
C ILE A 3 -66.37 22.66 -8.75
N LEU A 4 -66.18 21.35 -8.79
CA LEU A 4 -65.50 20.58 -7.75
C LEU A 4 -64.01 20.48 -8.15
N PHE A 5 -63.13 21.13 -7.39
CA PHE A 5 -61.68 21.04 -7.55
C PHE A 5 -61.17 19.77 -6.88
N ILE A 6 -60.58 18.86 -7.66
CA ILE A 6 -59.92 17.64 -7.17
C ILE A 6 -58.42 17.93 -7.13
N THR A 7 -57.88 18.11 -5.93
CA THR A 7 -56.43 18.25 -5.69
C THR A 7 -55.79 16.86 -5.64
N ILE A 8 -55.06 16.51 -6.69
CA ILE A 8 -54.18 15.33 -6.74
C ILE A 8 -52.92 15.64 -5.91
N LEU A 9 -52.78 14.97 -4.77
CA LEU A 9 -51.58 15.00 -3.93
C LEU A 9 -50.54 14.05 -4.54
N LEU A 10 -49.61 14.61 -5.32
CA LEU A 10 -48.52 13.86 -5.94
C LEU A 10 -47.44 13.61 -4.86
N SER A 11 -47.52 12.47 -4.17
CA SER A 11 -46.48 12.06 -3.21
C SER A 11 -45.23 11.60 -3.96
N SER A 12 -44.19 12.42 -3.95
CA SER A 12 -42.86 12.10 -4.45
C SER A 12 -42.27 10.91 -3.67
N LEU A 13 -42.22 9.74 -4.31
CA LEU A 13 -41.43 8.62 -3.80
C LEU A 13 -39.95 8.94 -4.00
N PHE A 14 -39.27 9.40 -2.95
CA PHE A 14 -37.82 9.44 -2.91
C PHE A 14 -37.31 7.99 -2.89
N VAL A 15 -36.70 7.55 -4.00
CA VAL A 15 -35.91 6.33 -4.04
C VAL A 15 -34.56 6.66 -3.41
N ASP A 16 -34.42 6.34 -2.13
CA ASP A 16 -33.16 6.41 -1.40
C ASP A 16 -32.29 5.23 -1.88
N SER A 17 -31.35 5.50 -2.78
CA SER A 17 -30.37 4.52 -3.24
C SER A 17 -29.31 4.37 -2.15
N GLN A 18 -29.57 3.49 -1.17
CA GLN A 18 -28.57 3.18 -0.15
C GLN A 18 -27.43 2.37 -0.75
N ASP A 19 -26.22 2.90 -0.66
CA ASP A 19 -24.98 2.19 -0.96
C ASP A 19 -24.76 1.09 0.07
N LEU A 20 -25.05 -0.16 -0.30
CA LEU A 20 -24.92 -1.30 0.59
C LEU A 20 -23.53 -1.93 0.46
N LYS A 21 -22.62 -1.56 1.36
CA LYS A 21 -21.29 -2.16 1.47
C LYS A 21 -21.35 -3.47 2.24
N THR A 22 -20.81 -4.55 1.66
CA THR A 22 -20.66 -5.84 2.33
C THR A 22 -19.28 -6.43 2.14
N ALA A 23 -18.79 -7.12 3.18
CA ALA A 23 -17.55 -7.86 3.12
C ALA A 23 -17.80 -9.27 2.57
N SER A 24 -16.75 -9.89 2.05
CA SER A 24 -16.79 -11.26 1.54
C SER A 24 -15.68 -12.09 2.17
N THR A 25 -15.87 -13.40 2.20
CA THR A 25 -14.90 -14.37 2.74
C THR A 25 -14.30 -15.19 1.61
N ILE A 26 -13.00 -15.52 1.70
CA ILE A 26 -12.33 -16.40 0.75
C ILE A 26 -12.63 -17.84 1.14
N ASN A 27 -13.12 -18.63 0.19
CA ASN A 27 -13.42 -20.05 0.41
C ASN A 27 -12.30 -20.94 -0.12
N GLU A 28 -11.84 -20.63 -1.33
CA GLU A 28 -10.86 -21.44 -2.07
C GLU A 28 -9.95 -20.53 -2.90
N VAL A 29 -8.67 -20.91 -2.98
CA VAL A 29 -7.70 -20.31 -3.87
C VAL A 29 -7.03 -21.40 -4.69
N THR A 30 -7.00 -21.22 -6.01
CA THR A 30 -6.19 -22.05 -6.91
C THR A 30 -4.99 -21.24 -7.38
N LEU A 31 -3.80 -21.62 -6.95
CA LEU A 31 -2.53 -21.05 -7.37
C LEU A 31 -2.08 -21.65 -8.70
N TYR A 32 -1.64 -20.78 -9.61
CA TYR A 32 -1.02 -21.17 -10.87
C TYR A 32 0.44 -20.72 -10.89
N LEU A 33 1.19 -21.09 -11.92
CA LEU A 33 2.59 -20.64 -12.08
C LEU A 33 2.69 -19.11 -12.12
N GLN A 34 1.68 -18.46 -12.72
CA GLN A 34 1.51 -17.02 -12.72
C GLN A 34 0.06 -16.69 -12.43
N GLY A 35 -0.18 -16.01 -11.31
CA GLY A 35 -1.51 -15.64 -10.85
C GLY A 35 -2.18 -16.69 -9.96
N ALA A 36 -3.34 -16.30 -9.46
CA ALA A 36 -4.22 -17.17 -8.68
C ALA A 36 -5.68 -16.87 -9.01
N ARG A 37 -6.52 -17.91 -8.98
CA ARG A 37 -7.98 -17.78 -8.99
C ARG A 37 -8.48 -17.81 -7.55
N ILE A 38 -9.24 -16.80 -7.15
CA ILE A 38 -9.80 -16.65 -5.81
C ILE A 38 -11.32 -16.82 -5.91
N GLU A 39 -11.89 -17.67 -5.05
CA GLU A 39 -13.33 -17.87 -4.93
C GLU A 39 -13.82 -17.37 -3.57
N ARG A 40 -14.88 -16.56 -3.60
CA ARG A 40 -15.40 -15.87 -2.42
C ARG A 40 -16.91 -15.99 -2.30
N THR A 41 -17.38 -15.86 -1.07
CA THR A 41 -18.80 -15.74 -0.74
C THR A 41 -19.06 -14.50 0.11
N ALA A 42 -20.11 -13.77 -0.23
CA ALA A 42 -20.68 -12.69 0.58
C ALA A 42 -22.12 -13.03 0.97
N SER A 43 -22.56 -12.54 2.13
CA SER A 43 -23.95 -12.65 2.57
C SER A 43 -24.49 -11.28 2.97
N ILE A 44 -25.71 -10.97 2.53
CA ILE A 44 -26.33 -9.67 2.77
C ILE A 44 -27.85 -9.79 2.88
N GLU A 45 -28.46 -9.02 3.77
CA GLU A 45 -29.92 -8.90 3.88
C GLU A 45 -30.42 -7.78 2.99
N LEU A 46 -31.35 -8.10 2.09
CA LEU A 46 -31.89 -7.16 1.12
C LEU A 46 -33.41 -7.20 1.16
N LYS A 47 -34.04 -6.03 0.99
CA LYS A 47 -35.50 -5.90 0.80
C LYS A 47 -35.86 -6.18 -0.65
N LYS A 48 -37.10 -6.56 -0.96
CA LYS A 48 -37.57 -6.62 -2.36
C LYS A 48 -37.32 -5.29 -3.10
N GLY A 49 -36.69 -5.34 -4.27
CA GLY A 49 -36.41 -4.16 -5.09
C GLY A 49 -35.02 -4.16 -5.74
N THR A 50 -34.61 -3.00 -6.26
CA THR A 50 -33.30 -2.79 -6.88
C THR A 50 -32.30 -2.28 -5.86
N HIS A 51 -31.09 -2.86 -5.85
CA HIS A 51 -30.01 -2.48 -4.93
C HIS A 51 -28.68 -2.34 -5.67
N GLU A 52 -27.81 -1.47 -5.14
CA GLU A 52 -26.39 -1.42 -5.48
C GLU A 52 -25.58 -1.99 -4.31
N ILE A 53 -24.86 -3.08 -4.57
CA ILE A 53 -24.08 -3.82 -3.57
C ILE A 53 -22.60 -3.62 -3.86
N LYS A 54 -21.84 -3.14 -2.88
CA LYS A 54 -20.38 -2.95 -2.99
C LYS A 54 -19.67 -4.06 -2.21
N LEU A 55 -19.12 -5.02 -2.94
CA LEU A 55 -18.24 -6.07 -2.41
C LEU A 55 -16.85 -5.47 -2.19
N SER A 56 -16.54 -5.17 -0.93
CA SER A 56 -15.32 -4.46 -0.55
C SER A 56 -14.23 -5.38 0.00
N ASP A 57 -13.04 -4.79 0.22
CA ASP A 57 -11.85 -5.46 0.76
C ASP A 57 -11.33 -6.60 -0.13
N LEU A 58 -11.29 -6.33 -1.44
CA LEU A 58 -10.73 -7.23 -2.44
C LEU A 58 -9.30 -6.83 -2.81
N SER A 59 -8.58 -7.73 -3.49
CA SER A 59 -7.27 -7.42 -4.06
C SER A 59 -7.38 -6.24 -5.03
N PRO A 60 -6.42 -5.30 -5.04
CA PRO A 60 -6.38 -4.23 -6.04
C PRO A 60 -5.95 -4.71 -7.43
N ASP A 61 -5.30 -5.88 -7.53
CA ASP A 61 -4.72 -6.43 -8.76
C ASP A 61 -5.63 -7.47 -9.42
N ILE A 62 -6.95 -7.29 -9.30
CA ILE A 62 -7.93 -8.15 -9.96
C ILE A 62 -7.85 -7.92 -11.47
N ASP A 63 -7.81 -9.02 -12.22
CA ASP A 63 -8.10 -9.01 -13.64
C ASP A 63 -9.61 -8.81 -13.84
N GLU A 64 -10.02 -7.60 -14.21
CA GLU A 64 -11.43 -7.22 -14.33
C GLU A 64 -12.20 -8.13 -15.31
N ALA A 65 -11.54 -8.61 -16.38
CA ALA A 65 -12.16 -9.50 -17.36
C ALA A 65 -12.45 -10.91 -16.81
N SER A 66 -11.77 -11.29 -15.72
CA SER A 66 -11.93 -12.61 -15.08
C SER A 66 -13.04 -12.65 -14.02
N ILE A 67 -13.64 -11.51 -13.68
CA ILE A 67 -14.67 -11.43 -12.65
C ILE A 67 -15.89 -12.22 -13.11
N ASN A 68 -16.20 -13.29 -12.38
CA ASN A 68 -17.34 -14.16 -12.66
C ASN A 68 -18.23 -14.29 -11.43
N ILE A 69 -19.50 -13.91 -11.59
CA ILE A 69 -20.52 -14.14 -10.56
C ILE A 69 -21.11 -15.52 -10.79
N THR A 70 -20.81 -16.44 -9.87
CA THR A 70 -21.16 -17.87 -10.01
C THR A 70 -22.58 -18.14 -9.52
N ASP A 71 -23.00 -17.48 -8.44
CA ASP A 71 -24.35 -17.62 -7.90
C ASP A 71 -24.83 -16.32 -7.24
N LEU A 72 -26.09 -15.99 -7.45
CA LEU A 72 -26.79 -14.81 -6.93
C LEU A 72 -28.03 -15.17 -6.13
N ASP A 73 -28.27 -16.45 -5.82
CA ASP A 73 -29.36 -16.90 -4.95
C ASP A 73 -30.72 -16.30 -5.36
N GLY A 74 -31.03 -16.40 -6.66
CA GLY A 74 -32.28 -15.92 -7.26
C GLY A 74 -32.37 -14.40 -7.51
N MET A 75 -31.33 -13.62 -7.24
CA MET A 75 -31.25 -12.23 -7.67
C MET A 75 -30.94 -12.12 -9.17
N ARG A 76 -31.46 -11.08 -9.83
CA ARG A 76 -31.10 -10.75 -11.22
C ARG A 76 -29.98 -9.73 -11.24
N LEU A 77 -28.89 -10.03 -11.94
CA LEU A 77 -27.81 -9.07 -12.21
C LEU A 77 -28.22 -8.09 -13.31
N ASN A 78 -28.14 -6.80 -13.02
CA ASN A 78 -28.40 -5.71 -13.95
C ASN A 78 -27.12 -4.96 -14.36
N GLY A 79 -26.05 -5.07 -13.59
CA GLY A 79 -24.77 -4.43 -13.92
C GLY A 79 -23.66 -4.85 -12.97
N LEU A 80 -22.43 -4.80 -13.47
CA LEU A 80 -21.21 -5.11 -12.75
C LEU A 80 -20.15 -4.08 -13.12
N SER A 81 -19.40 -3.59 -12.14
CA SER A 81 -18.19 -2.79 -12.37
C SER A 81 -17.15 -3.07 -11.30
N TYR A 82 -15.89 -2.87 -11.64
CA TYR A 82 -14.76 -2.96 -10.72
C TYR A 82 -14.09 -1.59 -10.56
N SER A 83 -13.59 -1.32 -9.36
CA SER A 83 -12.70 -0.19 -9.12
C SER A 83 -11.68 -0.55 -8.04
N ALA A 84 -10.46 -0.03 -8.18
CA ALA A 84 -9.42 -0.11 -7.17
C ALA A 84 -9.18 1.28 -6.59
N THR A 85 -9.56 1.50 -5.34
CA THR A 85 -9.39 2.78 -4.65
C THR A 85 -8.36 2.63 -3.52
N ALA A 86 -7.71 3.73 -3.15
CA ALA A 86 -6.95 3.75 -1.90
C ALA A 86 -7.91 3.43 -0.75
N LEU A 87 -7.48 2.63 0.22
CA LEU A 87 -8.23 2.47 1.46
C LEU A 87 -8.57 3.86 2.01
N GLU A 88 -9.85 4.09 2.30
CA GLU A 88 -10.21 5.21 3.15
C GLU A 88 -9.39 5.07 4.43
N LYS A 89 -8.62 6.11 4.75
CA LYS A 89 -7.74 6.16 5.91
C LYS A 89 -8.57 5.75 7.13
N LYS A 90 -8.38 4.52 7.61
CA LYS A 90 -8.99 4.04 8.85
C LYS A 90 -8.69 5.13 9.89
N GLU A 91 -9.73 5.64 10.55
CA GLU A 91 -9.67 6.67 11.59
C GLU A 91 -8.32 6.61 12.29
N THR A 92 -7.48 7.63 12.06
CA THR A 92 -6.05 7.57 12.40
C THR A 92 -5.94 7.24 13.88
N SER A 93 -5.46 6.02 14.20
CA SER A 93 -5.42 5.56 15.58
C SER A 93 -4.68 6.59 16.44
N ASN A 94 -5.11 6.78 17.69
CA ASN A 94 -4.50 7.76 18.59
C ASN A 94 -2.96 7.59 18.68
N ASN A 95 -2.46 6.36 18.49
CA ASN A 95 -1.04 6.03 18.44
C ASN A 95 -0.32 6.66 17.22
N ILE A 96 -0.93 6.66 16.03
CA ILE A 96 -0.33 7.30 14.84
C ILE A 96 -0.32 8.82 15.00
N LYS A 97 -1.38 9.42 15.56
CA LYS A 97 -1.41 10.87 15.85
C LYS A 97 -0.32 11.27 16.84
N ALA A 98 -0.10 10.46 17.87
CA ALA A 98 0.97 10.68 18.84
C ALA A 98 2.37 10.58 18.20
N LEU A 99 2.58 9.62 17.31
CA LEU A 99 3.83 9.50 16.55
C LEU A 99 4.04 10.67 15.59
N ASP A 100 2.99 11.17 14.94
CA ASP A 100 3.05 12.35 14.08
C ASP A 100 3.47 13.61 14.84
N ALA A 101 2.93 13.80 16.05
CA ALA A 101 3.34 14.91 16.92
C ALA A 101 4.82 14.81 17.32
N GLN A 102 5.29 13.63 17.72
CA GLN A 102 6.69 13.41 18.06
C GLN A 102 7.64 13.63 16.86
N ILE A 103 7.25 13.15 15.68
CA ILE A 103 8.01 13.38 14.44
C ILE A 103 8.12 14.87 14.13
N ALA A 104 7.03 15.63 14.29
CA ALA A 104 7.02 17.06 14.05
C ALA A 104 7.95 17.81 15.03
N GLU A 105 7.91 17.44 16.31
CA GLU A 105 8.78 18.02 17.35
C GLU A 105 10.27 17.78 17.06
N VAL A 106 10.64 16.54 16.72
CA VAL A 106 12.04 16.19 16.40
C VAL A 106 12.52 16.92 15.14
N LYS A 107 11.66 17.06 14.11
CA LYS A 107 11.97 17.83 12.90
C LYS A 107 12.19 19.31 13.20
N ASP A 108 11.37 19.90 14.06
CA ASP A 108 11.52 21.29 14.49
C ASP A 108 12.85 21.50 15.25
N ALA A 109 13.21 20.58 16.15
CA ALA A 109 14.49 20.61 16.85
C ALA A 109 15.70 20.55 15.89
N ILE A 110 15.66 19.66 14.89
CA ILE A 110 16.70 19.60 13.83
C ILE A 110 16.73 20.91 13.03
N GLY A 111 15.57 21.46 12.67
CA GLY A 111 15.46 22.75 11.97
C GLY A 111 16.12 23.89 12.72
N LYS A 112 15.87 24.00 14.04
CA LYS A 112 16.49 25.00 14.92
C LYS A 112 18.01 24.87 14.99
N LEU A 113 18.53 23.66 15.14
CA LEU A 113 19.98 23.41 15.16
C LEU A 113 20.65 23.76 13.82
N ASN A 114 20.00 23.45 12.70
CA ASN A 114 20.49 23.85 11.38
C ASN A 114 20.48 25.37 11.19
N ALA A 115 19.46 26.07 11.68
CA ALA A 115 19.41 27.53 11.66
C ALA A 115 20.55 28.15 12.48
N LEU A 116 20.84 27.61 13.67
CA LEU A 116 22.00 28.01 14.49
C LEU A 116 23.31 27.80 13.74
N ASN A 117 23.50 26.63 13.13
CA ASN A 117 24.69 26.34 12.33
C ASN A 117 24.84 27.30 11.13
N SER A 118 23.74 27.66 10.48
CA SER A 118 23.74 28.65 9.39
C SER A 118 24.21 30.02 9.87
N GLY A 119 23.73 30.48 11.04
CA GLY A 119 24.20 31.72 11.68
C GLY A 119 25.69 31.68 12.01
N LEU A 120 26.16 30.56 12.58
CA LEU A 120 27.58 30.34 12.88
C LEU A 120 28.45 30.31 11.60
N ASP A 121 27.92 29.81 10.48
CA ASP A 121 28.61 29.86 9.19
C ASP A 121 28.75 31.29 8.66
N GLN A 122 27.70 32.12 8.78
CA GLN A 122 27.78 33.53 8.40
C GLN A 122 28.80 34.30 9.25
N GLU A 123 28.81 34.03 10.55
CA GLU A 123 29.80 34.64 11.45
C GLU A 123 31.23 34.20 11.10
N ARG A 124 31.44 32.91 10.81
CA ARG A 124 32.73 32.39 10.34
C ARG A 124 33.20 33.08 9.07
N LEU A 125 32.33 33.22 8.08
CA LEU A 125 32.64 33.90 6.81
C LEU A 125 33.04 35.36 7.03
N LEU A 126 32.35 36.06 7.93
CA LEU A 126 32.71 37.44 8.31
C LEU A 126 34.10 37.51 8.96
N LEU A 127 34.43 36.57 9.84
CA LEU A 127 35.76 36.51 10.43
C LEU A 127 36.84 36.21 9.38
N GLU A 128 36.57 35.28 8.46
CA GLU A 128 37.48 34.91 7.38
C GLU A 128 37.70 36.07 6.39
N SER A 129 36.66 36.84 6.03
CA SER A 129 36.80 38.00 5.15
C SER A 129 37.63 39.12 5.78
N ASN A 130 37.58 39.26 7.10
CA ASN A 130 38.36 40.25 7.85
C ASN A 130 39.80 39.79 8.19
N ARG A 131 40.23 38.61 7.71
CA ARG A 131 41.60 38.09 7.89
C ARG A 131 42.65 38.93 7.15
N SER A 132 42.25 39.56 6.05
CA SER A 132 43.09 40.44 5.21
C SER A 132 43.12 41.85 5.81
N LEU A 133 43.78 42.03 6.95
CA LEU A 133 44.07 43.35 7.49
C LEU A 133 45.20 43.99 6.66
N ASN A 134 44.87 44.70 5.58
CA ASN A 134 45.86 45.46 4.83
C ASN A 134 46.39 46.60 5.70
N SER A 135 47.55 46.37 6.32
CA SER A 135 48.21 47.30 7.25
C SER A 135 48.68 48.59 6.59
N LYS A 136 48.71 48.66 5.24
CA LYS A 136 49.15 49.84 4.49
C LYS A 136 48.05 50.89 4.28
N ASP A 137 46.77 50.52 4.30
CA ASP A 137 45.65 51.45 4.02
C ASP A 137 44.73 51.75 5.23
N THR A 138 44.88 51.03 6.35
CA THR A 138 43.89 51.05 7.46
C THR A 138 44.31 51.81 8.71
N GLY A 139 45.58 52.25 8.82
CA GLY A 139 46.06 53.01 9.98
C GLY A 139 46.03 52.25 11.32
N LEU A 140 45.94 50.92 11.30
CA LEU A 140 45.83 50.09 12.51
C LEU A 140 47.16 50.00 13.27
N SER A 141 47.12 50.17 14.59
CA SER A 141 48.27 49.95 15.47
C SER A 141 48.57 48.47 15.68
N LEU A 142 49.83 48.14 16.01
CA LEU A 142 50.25 46.77 16.35
C LEU A 142 49.43 46.17 17.52
N ALA A 143 48.99 47.01 18.48
CA ALA A 143 48.16 46.58 19.60
C ALA A 143 46.78 46.09 19.12
N GLN A 144 46.12 46.84 18.23
CA GLN A 144 44.83 46.48 17.64
C GLN A 144 44.92 45.20 16.80
N ILE A 145 46.04 44.99 16.09
CA ILE A 145 46.28 43.76 15.33
C ILE A 145 46.38 42.53 16.26
N LYS A 146 47.10 42.66 17.38
CA LYS A 146 47.22 41.57 18.38
C LYS A 146 45.88 41.26 19.06
N GLU A 147 45.09 42.30 19.35
CA GLU A 147 43.76 42.16 19.94
C GLU A 147 42.81 41.44 18.97
N PHE A 148 42.76 41.86 17.71
CA PHE A 148 41.99 41.19 16.67
C PHE A 148 42.41 39.73 16.48
N GLY A 149 43.72 39.45 16.42
CA GLY A 149 44.23 38.07 16.30
C GLY A 149 43.81 37.18 17.47
N THR A 150 43.76 37.74 18.69
CA THR A 150 43.28 37.03 19.89
C THR A 150 41.79 36.76 19.83
N TYR A 151 40.99 37.76 19.45
CA TYR A 151 39.55 37.63 19.26
C TYR A 151 39.23 36.60 18.17
N TYR A 152 39.87 36.71 17.01
CA TYR A 152 39.70 35.79 15.88
C TYR A 152 39.95 34.35 16.30
N ARG A 153 41.11 34.05 16.92
CA ARG A 153 41.44 32.69 17.35
C ARG A 153 40.42 32.13 18.35
N THR A 154 39.99 32.94 19.30
CA THR A 154 39.07 32.52 20.37
C THR A 154 37.67 32.27 19.82
N ARG A 155 37.13 33.22 19.04
CA ARG A 155 35.77 33.10 18.49
C ARG A 155 35.68 32.03 17.40
N PHE A 156 36.70 31.90 16.55
CA PHE A 156 36.73 30.84 15.54
C PHE A 156 36.71 29.45 16.18
N ALA A 157 37.49 29.23 17.24
CA ALA A 157 37.46 27.97 17.99
C ALA A 157 36.09 27.71 18.63
N ALA A 158 35.45 28.74 19.22
CA ALA A 158 34.10 28.64 19.77
C ALA A 158 33.07 28.26 18.70
N ILE A 159 33.10 28.91 17.52
CA ILE A 159 32.21 28.60 16.39
C ILE A 159 32.33 27.12 15.99
N ILE A 160 33.55 26.61 15.84
CA ILE A 160 33.77 25.20 15.46
C ILE A 160 33.23 24.25 16.54
N ASN A 161 33.49 24.54 17.82
CA ASN A 161 33.00 23.71 18.92
C ASN A 161 31.47 23.70 19.03
N GLU A 162 30.83 24.87 18.91
CA GLU A 162 29.37 25.02 18.92
C GLU A 162 28.74 24.24 17.75
N ARG A 163 29.33 24.32 16.56
CA ARG A 163 28.87 23.55 15.39
C ARG A 163 29.01 22.05 15.57
N ASN A 164 30.14 21.59 16.12
CA ASN A 164 30.35 20.17 16.38
C ASN A 164 29.29 19.64 17.35
N ALA A 165 29.04 20.36 18.44
CA ALA A 165 27.98 20.00 19.39
C ALA A 165 26.59 20.00 18.75
N ASN A 166 26.26 20.99 17.92
CA ASN A 166 24.99 21.04 17.18
C ASN A 166 24.87 19.86 16.20
N ASN A 167 25.93 19.53 15.47
CA ASN A 167 25.94 18.42 14.52
C ASN A 167 25.76 17.07 15.21
N GLU A 168 26.41 16.84 16.36
CA GLU A 168 26.19 15.65 17.17
C GLU A 168 24.73 15.54 17.63
N ALA A 169 24.12 16.66 18.05
CA ALA A 169 22.71 16.70 18.41
C ALA A 169 21.78 16.42 17.22
N ILE A 170 22.09 16.97 16.04
CA ILE A 170 21.36 16.69 14.78
C ILE A 170 21.44 15.21 14.42
N THR A 171 22.61 14.58 14.54
CA THR A 171 22.78 13.15 14.26
C THR A 171 21.89 12.32 15.18
N LYS A 172 21.95 12.55 16.50
CA LYS A 172 21.10 11.84 17.48
C LYS A 172 19.61 12.04 17.21
N ALA A 173 19.19 13.28 16.92
CA ALA A 173 17.80 13.59 16.58
C ALA A 173 17.35 12.92 15.28
N SER A 174 18.23 12.83 14.28
CA SER A 174 17.95 12.16 13.00
C SER A 174 17.80 10.65 13.15
N GLU A 175 18.60 10.02 14.02
CA GLU A 175 18.44 8.61 14.37
C GLU A 175 17.09 8.35 15.05
N GLN A 176 16.69 9.21 16.00
CA GLN A 176 15.38 9.15 16.64
C GLN A 176 14.24 9.33 15.63
N LEU A 177 14.38 10.31 14.73
CA LEU A 177 13.41 10.55 13.66
C LEU A 177 13.25 9.31 12.78
N ASN A 178 14.35 8.62 12.43
CA ASN A 178 14.29 7.40 11.65
C ASN A 178 13.54 6.28 12.40
N LYS A 179 13.86 6.08 13.69
CA LYS A 179 13.16 5.09 14.54
C LYS A 179 11.65 5.35 14.60
N LEU A 180 11.24 6.59 14.82
CA LEU A 180 9.83 6.99 14.86
C LEU A 180 9.12 6.76 13.52
N ASN A 181 9.79 7.03 12.39
CA ASN A 181 9.22 6.76 11.07
C ASN A 181 9.04 5.26 10.80
N ILE A 182 10.02 4.44 11.19
CA ILE A 182 9.93 2.97 11.09
C ILE A 182 8.77 2.44 11.94
N GLU A 183 8.63 2.94 13.18
CA GLU A 183 7.52 2.56 14.08
C GLU A 183 6.16 2.97 13.49
N LYS A 184 6.05 4.18 12.95
CA LYS A 184 4.86 4.65 12.25
C LYS A 184 4.52 3.78 11.03
N GLN A 185 5.52 3.37 10.25
CA GLN A 185 5.33 2.50 9.09
C GLN A 185 4.80 1.12 9.51
N LYS A 186 5.29 0.55 10.62
CA LYS A 186 4.80 -0.72 11.17
C LYS A 186 3.33 -0.63 11.62
N LEU A 187 2.91 0.52 12.13
CA LEU A 187 1.53 0.74 12.60
C LEU A 187 0.56 1.15 11.49
N ASN A 188 1.06 1.46 10.29
CA ASN A 188 0.24 1.92 9.18
C ASN A 188 0.68 1.29 7.82
N PRO A 189 0.66 -0.05 7.69
CA PRO A 189 0.85 -0.70 6.39
C PRO A 189 -0.25 -0.29 5.39
N GLU A 190 -1.46 -0.02 5.89
CA GLU A 190 -2.68 0.21 5.11
C GLU A 190 -2.73 1.57 4.36
N ALA A 191 -2.01 2.62 4.77
CA ALA A 191 -2.12 3.96 4.15
C ALA A 191 -1.59 4.05 2.71
N ASN A 192 -0.85 3.05 2.24
CA ASN A 192 -0.46 2.90 0.83
C ASN A 192 -1.17 1.71 0.15
N GLU A 193 -2.05 0.99 0.85
CA GLU A 193 -2.75 -0.16 0.30
C GLU A 193 -3.98 0.29 -0.48
N ARG A 194 -4.04 -0.11 -1.75
CA ARG A 194 -5.25 -0.04 -2.57
C ARG A 194 -6.10 -1.27 -2.28
N ARG A 195 -7.42 -1.12 -2.31
CA ARG A 195 -8.36 -2.25 -2.29
C ARG A 195 -9.28 -2.21 -3.50
N GLY A 196 -9.51 -3.38 -4.05
CA GLY A 196 -10.53 -3.62 -5.04
C GLY A 196 -11.93 -3.55 -4.42
N THR A 197 -12.88 -3.04 -5.19
CA THR A 197 -14.31 -3.07 -4.91
C THR A 197 -15.04 -3.51 -6.16
N ILE A 198 -15.88 -4.54 -6.05
CA ILE A 198 -16.80 -4.94 -7.12
C ILE A 198 -18.17 -4.39 -6.76
N THR A 199 -18.77 -3.64 -7.68
CA THR A 199 -20.11 -3.07 -7.53
C THR A 199 -21.10 -3.85 -8.38
N LEU A 200 -22.14 -4.39 -7.74
CA LEU A 200 -23.20 -5.15 -8.38
C LEU A 200 -24.51 -4.39 -8.30
N LYS A 201 -25.16 -4.18 -9.44
CA LYS A 201 -26.55 -3.70 -9.50
C LYS A 201 -27.46 -4.91 -9.64
N VAL A 202 -28.30 -5.17 -8.65
CA VAL A 202 -29.15 -6.36 -8.62
C VAL A 202 -30.62 -6.03 -8.38
N ILE A 203 -31.51 -6.88 -8.89
CA ILE A 203 -32.94 -6.88 -8.57
C ILE A 203 -33.25 -8.11 -7.72
N THR A 204 -33.86 -7.86 -6.56
CA THR A 204 -34.22 -8.88 -5.57
C THR A 204 -35.72 -9.12 -5.55
N PRO A 205 -36.18 -10.39 -5.59
CA PRO A 205 -37.61 -10.70 -5.66
C PRO A 205 -38.36 -10.59 -4.31
N SER A 206 -37.65 -10.67 -3.17
CA SER A 206 -38.24 -10.75 -1.83
C SER A 206 -37.31 -10.17 -0.77
N THR A 207 -37.85 -9.82 0.40
CA THR A 207 -37.02 -9.42 1.53
C THR A 207 -36.46 -10.65 2.25
N ARG A 208 -35.16 -10.92 2.12
CA ARG A 208 -34.46 -12.02 2.81
C ARG A 208 -32.94 -11.81 2.82
N ARG A 209 -32.23 -12.71 3.49
CA ARG A 209 -30.78 -12.86 3.35
C ARG A 209 -30.45 -13.58 2.03
N TYR A 210 -29.52 -13.04 1.26
CA TYR A 210 -29.03 -13.58 0.01
C TYR A 210 -27.55 -13.96 0.12
N SER A 211 -27.14 -14.98 -0.64
CA SER A 211 -25.74 -15.36 -0.84
C SER A 211 -25.24 -14.93 -2.22
N ILE A 212 -24.00 -14.45 -2.29
CA ILE A 212 -23.33 -14.08 -3.54
C ILE A 212 -22.03 -14.86 -3.61
N ASN A 213 -21.92 -15.76 -4.58
CA ASN A 213 -20.68 -16.49 -4.86
C ASN A 213 -20.03 -15.92 -6.12
N PHE A 214 -18.76 -15.59 -6.03
CA PHE A 214 -18.03 -15.00 -7.14
C PHE A 214 -16.56 -15.42 -7.13
N SER A 215 -15.95 -15.35 -8.30
CA SER A 215 -14.54 -15.66 -8.48
C SER A 215 -13.86 -14.59 -9.33
N TYR A 216 -12.56 -14.44 -9.15
CA TYR A 216 -11.72 -13.56 -9.97
C TYR A 216 -10.28 -14.06 -9.95
N ASN A 217 -9.52 -13.67 -10.96
CA ASN A 217 -8.10 -13.91 -11.06
C ASN A 217 -7.32 -12.69 -10.54
N VAL A 218 -6.16 -12.94 -9.94
CA VAL A 218 -5.19 -11.94 -9.52
C VAL A 218 -3.84 -12.26 -10.12
N TYR A 219 -3.06 -11.23 -10.46
CA TYR A 219 -1.71 -11.41 -11.00
C TYR A 219 -0.64 -11.50 -9.90
N SER A 220 -0.89 -10.93 -8.72
CA SER A 220 0.07 -10.80 -7.62
C SER A 220 0.15 -12.04 -6.71
N ALA A 221 -0.06 -13.24 -7.24
CA ALA A 221 0.13 -14.50 -6.53
C ALA A 221 0.59 -15.61 -7.48
N GLY A 222 1.08 -16.72 -6.94
CA GLY A 222 1.46 -17.86 -7.75
C GLY A 222 2.25 -18.90 -6.96
N TRP A 223 2.80 -19.88 -7.66
CA TRP A 223 3.74 -20.83 -7.09
C TRP A 223 4.87 -21.15 -8.06
N VAL A 224 6.02 -21.52 -7.53
CA VAL A 224 7.19 -21.93 -8.32
C VAL A 224 7.59 -23.37 -7.96
N PRO A 225 7.93 -24.21 -8.97
CA PRO A 225 8.43 -25.56 -8.73
C PRO A 225 9.88 -25.51 -8.24
N ILE A 226 10.17 -26.32 -7.22
CA ILE A 226 11.51 -26.49 -6.66
C ILE A 226 11.84 -27.97 -6.67
N TYR A 227 12.95 -28.32 -7.32
CA TYR A 227 13.48 -29.67 -7.35
C TYR A 227 14.58 -29.78 -6.32
N ASP A 228 14.41 -30.69 -5.37
CA ASP A 228 15.42 -31.03 -4.37
C ASP A 228 16.01 -32.39 -4.74
N ILE A 229 17.29 -32.40 -5.12
CA ILE A 229 18.02 -33.60 -5.56
C ILE A 229 19.02 -33.95 -4.48
N THR A 230 18.86 -35.14 -3.90
CA THR A 230 19.83 -35.68 -2.94
C THR A 230 20.37 -37.01 -3.45
N ALA A 231 21.69 -37.14 -3.46
CA ALA A 231 22.40 -38.38 -3.75
C ALA A 231 23.36 -38.66 -2.59
N GLN A 232 23.38 -39.90 -2.10
CA GLN A 232 24.20 -40.31 -0.94
C GLN A 232 25.55 -40.93 -1.36
N GLY A 233 25.76 -41.17 -2.66
CA GLY A 233 26.98 -41.75 -3.22
C GLY A 233 26.92 -41.87 -4.75
N THR A 234 27.99 -42.34 -5.38
CA THR A 234 28.09 -42.51 -6.85
C THR A 234 27.29 -43.70 -7.39
N ASP A 235 26.95 -44.68 -6.55
CA ASP A 235 26.17 -45.88 -6.92
C ASP A 235 24.78 -45.93 -6.26
N ASP A 236 24.39 -44.89 -5.52
CA ASP A 236 23.12 -44.85 -4.78
C ASP A 236 21.96 -44.29 -5.62
N LYS A 237 20.74 -44.70 -5.27
CA LYS A 237 19.51 -44.17 -5.89
C LYS A 237 19.40 -42.67 -5.64
N ILE A 238 19.26 -41.89 -6.71
CA ILE A 238 18.98 -40.45 -6.64
C ILE A 238 17.55 -40.24 -6.13
N ASN A 239 17.40 -39.47 -5.06
CA ASN A 239 16.09 -39.01 -4.59
C ASN A 239 15.80 -37.64 -5.18
N LEU A 240 14.69 -37.54 -5.91
CA LEU A 240 14.15 -36.29 -6.44
C LEU A 240 12.86 -35.95 -5.71
N ALA A 241 12.86 -34.88 -4.93
CA ALA A 241 11.66 -34.34 -4.31
C ALA A 241 11.18 -33.10 -5.08
N PHE A 242 9.90 -33.14 -5.48
CA PHE A 242 9.23 -32.00 -6.11
C PHE A 242 8.47 -31.21 -5.05
N LYS A 243 8.86 -29.94 -4.87
CA LYS A 243 8.26 -29.02 -3.91
C LYS A 243 7.61 -27.85 -4.66
N ALA A 244 6.55 -27.29 -4.10
CA ALA A 244 5.93 -26.08 -4.61
C ALA A 244 6.11 -24.96 -3.58
N GLN A 245 6.74 -23.85 -3.98
CA GLN A 245 6.81 -22.65 -3.15
C GLN A 245 5.75 -21.66 -3.61
N ALA A 246 4.72 -21.48 -2.79
CA ALA A 246 3.67 -20.49 -3.01
C ALA A 246 4.13 -19.08 -2.59
N TYR A 247 3.66 -18.06 -3.29
CA TYR A 247 3.83 -16.65 -2.94
C TYR A 247 2.54 -15.88 -3.21
N GLN A 248 2.31 -14.81 -2.44
CA GLN A 248 1.17 -13.92 -2.61
C GLN A 248 1.52 -12.49 -2.18
N ALA A 249 0.95 -11.52 -2.89
CA ALA A 249 1.01 -10.09 -2.61
C ALA A 249 -0.35 -9.45 -2.95
N THR A 250 -1.44 -10.14 -2.64
CA THR A 250 -2.81 -9.78 -3.04
C THR A 250 -3.47 -8.75 -2.12
N GLY A 251 -2.81 -8.37 -1.02
CA GLY A 251 -3.35 -7.51 0.03
C GLY A 251 -4.43 -8.19 0.90
N THR A 252 -4.90 -9.40 0.56
CA THR A 252 -5.94 -10.10 1.31
C THR A 252 -5.38 -11.29 2.09
N ASP A 253 -5.86 -11.48 3.33
CA ASP A 253 -5.44 -12.59 4.17
C ASP A 253 -6.10 -13.91 3.75
N TRP A 254 -5.29 -14.96 3.58
CA TRP A 254 -5.72 -16.31 3.23
C TRP A 254 -5.73 -17.25 4.44
N ASN A 255 -6.52 -16.90 5.45
CA ASN A 255 -6.59 -17.68 6.69
C ASN A 255 -7.60 -18.82 6.61
N ASN A 256 -7.16 -20.06 6.85
CA ASN A 256 -8.00 -21.27 6.92
C ASN A 256 -8.84 -21.53 5.65
N ILE A 257 -8.23 -21.40 4.48
CA ILE A 257 -8.86 -21.60 3.17
C ILE A 257 -8.50 -22.95 2.54
N LYS A 258 -9.29 -23.39 1.56
CA LYS A 258 -8.88 -24.48 0.67
C LYS A 258 -7.87 -23.96 -0.34
N LEU A 259 -6.66 -24.49 -0.35
CA LEU A 259 -5.62 -24.13 -1.31
C LEU A 259 -5.39 -25.26 -2.31
N LYS A 260 -5.50 -24.95 -3.60
CA LYS A 260 -5.16 -25.84 -4.72
C LYS A 260 -3.98 -25.28 -5.49
N ILE A 261 -3.16 -26.17 -6.05
CA ILE A 261 -2.02 -25.81 -6.88
C ILE A 261 -2.23 -26.45 -8.25
N SER A 262 -2.07 -25.66 -9.31
CA SER A 262 -2.26 -26.07 -10.70
C SER A 262 -1.04 -25.70 -11.55
N THR A 263 -0.64 -26.62 -12.43
CA THR A 263 0.34 -26.38 -13.50
C THR A 263 -0.29 -25.80 -14.77
N GLY A 264 -1.61 -25.60 -14.80
CA GLY A 264 -2.32 -24.97 -15.92
C GLY A 264 -2.11 -23.46 -15.98
N ASP A 265 -2.55 -22.85 -17.08
CA ASP A 265 -2.58 -21.38 -17.23
C ASP A 265 -4.00 -20.87 -16.88
N PRO A 266 -4.16 -19.92 -15.94
CA PRO A 266 -5.46 -19.36 -15.58
C PRO A 266 -6.12 -18.54 -16.70
N GLN A 267 -5.35 -18.12 -17.71
CA GLN A 267 -5.82 -17.32 -18.85
C GLN A 267 -6.19 -18.20 -20.06
N MET A 268 -5.90 -19.51 -20.04
CA MET A 268 -6.29 -20.42 -21.12
C MET A 268 -7.79 -20.76 -21.02
N ASP A 269 -8.57 -20.26 -21.99
CA ASP A 269 -9.92 -20.77 -22.29
C ASP A 269 -9.84 -22.27 -22.59
N ASN A 270 -10.84 -23.02 -22.15
CA ASN A 270 -10.91 -24.49 -22.19
C ASN A 270 -11.17 -25.05 -23.60
N GLN A 271 -10.77 -24.32 -24.65
CA GLN A 271 -10.86 -24.81 -26.02
C GLN A 271 -9.74 -25.82 -26.26
N MET A 272 -10.15 -27.09 -26.40
CA MET A 272 -9.28 -28.20 -26.77
C MET A 272 -8.43 -27.80 -28.00
N PRO A 273 -7.09 -27.73 -27.88
CA PRO A 273 -6.26 -27.33 -29.00
C PRO A 273 -6.38 -28.37 -30.12
N PRO A 274 -6.50 -27.95 -31.40
CA PRO A 274 -6.58 -28.90 -32.50
C PRO A 274 -5.32 -29.76 -32.51
N THR A 275 -5.50 -31.08 -32.47
CA THR A 275 -4.42 -32.06 -32.45
C THR A 275 -3.57 -31.92 -33.71
N ARG A 276 -2.42 -31.25 -33.60
CA ARG A 276 -1.41 -31.26 -34.67
C ARG A 276 -0.41 -32.37 -34.37
N ASN A 277 -0.52 -33.47 -35.11
CA ASN A 277 0.45 -34.56 -35.06
C ASN A 277 1.84 -34.02 -35.39
N LYS A 278 2.71 -33.88 -34.38
CA LYS A 278 4.15 -33.67 -34.58
C LYS A 278 4.86 -35.01 -34.48
N THR A 279 5.25 -35.55 -35.63
CA THR A 279 6.21 -36.67 -35.71
C THR A 279 7.59 -36.14 -35.34
N SER A 280 8.12 -36.58 -34.19
CA SER A 280 9.53 -36.36 -33.84
C SER A 280 10.39 -37.28 -34.71
N ARG A 281 11.20 -36.70 -35.60
CA ARG A 281 12.30 -37.43 -36.25
C ARG A 281 13.51 -37.35 -35.33
N PHE A 282 13.90 -38.48 -34.76
CA PHE A 282 15.23 -38.63 -34.18
C PHE A 282 16.23 -38.80 -35.33
N CYS A 283 17.19 -37.89 -35.45
CA CYS A 283 18.42 -38.16 -36.20
C CYS A 283 19.34 -39.06 -35.35
N LYS A 284 19.93 -40.05 -36.01
CA LYS A 284 20.94 -40.96 -35.48
C LYS A 284 22.30 -40.27 -35.37
#